data_AF-A0A2W4S1P5-F1
#
_entry.id   AF-A0A2W4S1P5-F1
#
_cell.length_a   1.000
_cell.length_b   1.000
_cell.length_c   1.000
_cell.angle_alpha   90.00
_cell.angle_beta   90.00
_cell.angle_gamma   90.00
#
_symmetry.space_group_name_H-M   'P 1'
#
loop_
_entity.id
_entity.type
_entity.pdbx_description
1 polymer ?
#
loop_
_entity_poly.entity_id
_entity_poly.type
_entity_poly.pdbx_seq_one_letter_code
_entity_poly.pdbx_strand_id
1 'polypeptide(L)'
;MNNFAVLQALAFEPRRAFTELDQRPRFLWPFLLVALSLVVINVWYTAVVDLEWLTDLQLRSSALTRNLTSAEIERLAARAAETRGVSMVTGAIGTVLVLAIIILLSGLYYLVAGKITGVDRSYRHWLAMTAWTTTPTLIVALASAVVLLTASSNQISQGDLQPLSLNALLLHREAGEPGYALFTSINLPQFLSLFLAVFGVRVWSGRSWVFSTIFAALPFVLVYGIWAFFALR
;
A
#
# COMPACT_ATOMS: atom_id res chain seq x y z
N MET A 1 -10.35 -22.37 11.45
CA MET A 1 -8.89 -22.39 11.13
C MET A 1 -8.13 -21.39 12.02
N ASN A 2 -6.83 -21.59 12.32
CA ASN A 2 -6.01 -20.53 12.94
C ASN A 2 -5.64 -19.46 11.90
N ASN A 3 -5.01 -18.35 12.32
CA ASN A 3 -4.70 -17.24 11.40
C ASN A 3 -3.71 -17.64 10.30
N PHE A 4 -2.65 -18.37 10.65
CA PHE A 4 -1.66 -18.84 9.69
C PHE A 4 -2.27 -19.73 8.61
N ALA A 5 -3.17 -20.64 9.00
CA ALA A 5 -3.89 -21.49 8.07
C ALA A 5 -4.81 -20.69 7.13
N VAL A 6 -5.38 -19.56 7.57
CA VAL A 6 -6.15 -18.66 6.68
C VAL A 6 -5.23 -17.95 5.69
N LEU A 7 -4.05 -17.48 6.14
CA LEU A 7 -3.05 -16.89 5.24
C LEU A 7 -2.62 -17.87 4.15
N GLN A 8 -2.29 -19.12 4.54
CA GLN A 8 -1.94 -20.17 3.60
C GLN A 8 -3.11 -20.50 2.65
N ALA A 9 -4.32 -20.62 3.18
CA ALA A 9 -5.49 -20.89 2.35
C ALA A 9 -5.81 -19.74 1.39
N LEU A 10 -5.52 -18.47 1.71
CA LEU A 10 -5.69 -17.39 0.73
C LEU A 10 -4.82 -17.57 -0.50
N ALA A 11 -3.62 -18.15 -0.34
CA ALA A 11 -2.71 -18.41 -1.45
C ALA A 11 -3.12 -19.63 -2.29
N PHE A 12 -3.57 -20.72 -1.65
CA PHE A 12 -3.75 -22.01 -2.33
C PHE A 12 -5.22 -22.48 -2.42
N GLU A 13 -6.08 -22.09 -1.49
CA GLU A 13 -7.48 -22.50 -1.38
C GLU A 13 -8.39 -21.28 -1.04
N PRO A 14 -8.39 -20.19 -1.84
CA PRO A 14 -8.98 -18.91 -1.45
C PRO A 14 -10.45 -19.02 -1.07
N ARG A 15 -11.20 -19.93 -1.72
CA ARG A 15 -12.59 -20.21 -1.38
C ARG A 15 -12.76 -20.65 0.08
N ARG A 16 -11.91 -21.57 0.54
CA ARG A 16 -11.94 -22.06 1.92
C ARG A 16 -11.60 -20.95 2.91
N ALA A 17 -10.61 -20.12 2.59
CA ALA A 17 -10.27 -18.95 3.41
C ALA A 17 -11.45 -17.98 3.54
N PHE A 18 -12.10 -17.62 2.43
CA PHE A 18 -13.24 -16.71 2.47
C PHE A 18 -14.47 -17.33 3.14
N THR A 19 -14.71 -18.63 3.03
CA THR A 19 -15.77 -19.32 3.80
C THR A 19 -15.49 -19.30 5.30
N GLU A 20 -14.25 -19.49 5.73
CA GLU A 20 -13.88 -19.37 7.15
C GLU A 20 -14.07 -17.93 7.66
N LEU A 21 -13.65 -16.93 6.87
CA LEU A 21 -13.82 -15.51 7.24
C LEU A 21 -15.29 -15.08 7.27
N ASP A 22 -16.11 -15.75 6.47
CA ASP A 22 -17.55 -15.54 6.45
C ASP A 22 -18.22 -16.02 7.75
N GLN A 23 -17.76 -17.14 8.30
CA GLN A 23 -18.25 -17.69 9.56
C GLN A 23 -17.62 -17.00 10.78
N ARG A 24 -16.35 -16.61 10.69
CA ARG A 24 -15.54 -16.10 11.81
C ARG A 24 -14.74 -14.86 11.39
N PRO A 25 -15.41 -13.71 11.22
CA PRO A 25 -14.74 -12.50 10.74
C PRO A 25 -13.77 -11.95 11.80
N ARG A 26 -12.49 -11.87 11.42
CA ARG A 26 -11.39 -11.37 12.24
C ARG A 26 -10.40 -10.61 11.36
N PHE A 27 -10.00 -9.42 11.81
CA PHE A 27 -9.22 -8.47 11.02
C PHE A 27 -7.92 -8.04 11.71
N LEU A 28 -7.84 -8.13 13.05
CA LEU A 28 -6.71 -7.61 13.81
C LEU A 28 -5.39 -8.30 13.46
N TRP A 29 -5.39 -9.62 13.34
CA TRP A 29 -4.16 -10.35 13.05
C TRP A 29 -3.53 -9.99 11.69
N PRO A 30 -4.24 -10.06 10.55
CA PRO A 30 -3.62 -9.68 9.27
C PRO A 30 -3.28 -8.18 9.22
N PHE A 31 -4.08 -7.32 9.87
CA PHE A 31 -3.75 -5.91 10.02
C PHE A 31 -2.41 -5.72 10.74
N LEU A 32 -2.23 -6.31 11.92
CA LEU A 32 -1.01 -6.19 12.70
C LEU A 32 0.20 -6.79 11.97
N LEU A 33 0.02 -7.91 11.27
CA LEU A 33 1.09 -8.53 10.48
C LEU A 33 1.60 -7.59 9.38
N VAL A 34 0.69 -7.02 8.59
CA VAL A 34 1.05 -6.08 7.52
C VAL A 34 1.60 -4.78 8.11
N ALA A 35 0.93 -4.22 9.12
CA ALA A 35 1.36 -2.99 9.78
C ALA A 35 2.78 -3.11 10.35
N LEU A 36 3.06 -4.18 11.12
CA LEU A 36 4.38 -4.40 11.71
C LEU A 36 5.44 -4.60 10.64
N SER A 37 5.15 -5.35 9.57
CA SER A 37 6.10 -5.56 8.47
C SER A 37 6.46 -4.24 7.80
N LEU A 38 5.48 -3.38 7.52
CA LEU A 38 5.73 -2.06 6.93
C LEU A 38 6.47 -1.12 7.88
N VAL A 39 6.16 -1.14 9.18
CA VAL A 39 6.89 -0.37 10.20
C VAL A 39 8.34 -0.82 10.29
N VAL A 40 8.62 -2.13 10.26
CA VAL A 40 10.00 -2.66 10.26
C VAL A 40 10.77 -2.13 9.05
N ILE A 41 10.19 -2.18 7.85
CA ILE A 41 10.83 -1.64 6.65
C ILE A 41 11.04 -0.13 6.76
N ASN A 42 10.04 0.62 7.23
CA ASN A 42 10.16 2.07 7.39
C ASN A 42 11.27 2.46 8.38
N VAL A 43 11.33 1.78 9.54
CA VAL A 43 12.36 2.00 10.56
C VAL A 43 13.74 1.63 10.03
N TRP A 44 13.87 0.47 9.37
CA TRP A 44 15.14 0.05 8.78
C TRP A 44 15.61 1.02 7.71
N TYR A 45 14.76 1.38 6.76
CA TYR A 45 15.09 2.37 5.72
C TYR A 45 15.52 3.70 6.33
N THR A 46 14.75 4.23 7.28
CA THR A 46 15.07 5.51 7.94
C THR A 46 16.36 5.42 8.76
N ALA A 47 16.76 4.23 9.22
CA ALA A 47 18.01 4.02 9.94
C ALA A 47 19.24 4.05 9.02
N VAL A 48 19.11 3.63 7.75
CA VAL A 48 20.25 3.51 6.82
C VAL A 48 20.33 4.63 5.79
N VAL A 49 19.20 5.21 5.39
CA VAL A 49 19.16 6.20 4.31
C VAL A 49 19.90 7.48 4.68
N ASP A 50 20.51 8.11 3.67
CA ASP A 50 20.99 9.49 3.74
C ASP A 50 19.79 10.45 3.69
N LEU A 51 19.38 10.94 4.87
CA LEU A 51 18.21 11.81 5.01
C LEU A 51 18.42 13.21 4.45
N GLU A 52 19.66 13.71 4.45
CA GLU A 52 19.97 15.01 3.87
C GLU A 52 19.79 14.94 2.36
N TRP A 53 20.43 13.96 1.72
CA TRP A 53 20.26 13.70 0.29
C TRP A 53 18.79 13.44 -0.08
N LEU A 54 18.10 12.59 0.68
CA LEU A 54 16.70 12.26 0.38
C LEU A 54 15.79 13.50 0.47
N THR A 55 16.03 14.36 1.45
CA THR A 55 15.24 15.59 1.63
C THR A 55 15.54 16.60 0.53
N ASP A 56 16.81 16.78 0.16
CA ASP A 56 17.19 17.61 -0.99
C ASP A 56 16.52 17.12 -2.28
N LEU A 57 16.59 15.82 -2.56
CA LEU A 57 15.92 15.19 -3.72
C LEU A 57 14.40 15.44 -3.70
N GLN A 58 13.74 15.30 -2.55
CA GLN A 58 12.30 15.55 -2.39
C GLN A 58 11.92 17.01 -2.58
N LEU A 59 12.72 17.94 -2.04
CA LEU A 59 12.47 19.38 -2.16
C LEU A 59 12.69 19.87 -3.60
N ARG A 60 13.68 19.32 -4.32
CA ARG A 60 13.93 19.68 -5.73
C ARG A 60 12.92 19.08 -6.70
N SER A 61 12.41 17.88 -6.41
CA SER A 61 11.41 17.22 -7.26
C SER A 61 9.96 17.64 -6.98
N SER A 62 9.71 18.38 -5.89
CA SER A 62 8.37 18.80 -5.51
C SER A 62 7.94 20.11 -6.17
N ALA A 63 6.74 20.10 -6.76
CA ALA A 63 6.14 21.29 -7.35
C ALA A 63 5.83 22.40 -6.32
N LEU A 64 5.68 22.04 -5.04
CA LEU A 64 5.33 22.94 -3.92
C LEU A 64 6.51 23.79 -3.47
N THR A 65 7.73 23.35 -3.75
CA THR A 65 8.98 23.95 -3.28
C THR A 65 9.79 24.60 -4.40
N ARG A 66 9.20 24.74 -5.60
CA ARG A 66 9.81 25.41 -6.76
C ARG A 66 10.25 26.86 -6.51
N ASN A 67 9.65 27.53 -5.54
CA ASN A 67 9.96 28.92 -5.20
C ASN A 67 11.06 29.06 -4.14
N LEU A 68 11.53 27.96 -3.55
CA LEU A 68 12.63 28.00 -2.59
C LEU A 68 13.96 28.20 -3.32
N THR A 69 14.83 29.01 -2.72
CA THR A 69 16.21 29.16 -3.21
C THR A 69 17.03 27.91 -2.88
N SER A 70 18.09 27.64 -3.65
CA SER A 70 18.98 26.49 -3.39
C SER A 70 19.54 26.50 -1.96
N ALA A 71 19.89 27.68 -1.45
CA ALA A 71 20.40 27.83 -0.08
C ALA A 71 19.35 27.52 1.00
N GLU A 72 18.06 27.76 0.73
CA GLU A 72 16.99 27.35 1.65
C GLU A 72 16.77 25.84 1.63
N ILE A 73 16.83 25.21 0.45
CA ILE A 73 16.72 23.75 0.30
C ILE A 73 17.85 23.05 1.06
N GLU A 74 19.10 23.49 0.87
CA GLU A 74 20.27 22.92 1.57
C GLU A 74 20.14 23.04 3.09
N ARG A 75 19.67 24.19 3.59
CA ARG A 75 19.43 24.38 5.04
C ARG A 75 18.36 23.45 5.60
N LEU A 76 17.28 23.21 4.85
CA LEU A 76 16.22 22.29 5.26
C LEU A 76 16.68 20.84 5.20
N ALA A 77 17.44 20.47 4.16
CA ALA A 77 18.03 19.15 4.01
C ALA A 77 19.02 18.82 5.14
N ALA A 78 19.92 19.73 5.48
CA ALA A 78 20.87 19.54 6.58
C ALA A 78 20.18 19.27 7.94
N ARG A 79 19.05 19.95 8.20
CA ARG A 79 18.24 19.74 9.41
C ARG A 79 17.51 18.38 9.43
N ALA A 80 17.31 17.75 8.27
CA ALA A 80 16.64 16.46 8.20
C ALA A 80 17.46 15.34 8.86
N ALA A 81 18.80 15.42 8.77
CA ALA A 81 19.69 14.46 9.42
C ALA A 81 19.57 14.52 10.96
N GLU A 82 19.45 15.72 11.53
CA GLU A 82 19.29 15.95 12.98
C GLU A 82 17.94 15.41 13.51
N THR A 83 16.93 15.31 12.64
CA THR A 83 15.57 14.91 13.01
C THR A 83 15.26 13.44 12.69
N ARG A 84 16.26 12.60 12.41
CA ARG A 84 16.09 11.17 12.06
C ARG A 84 15.15 10.41 12.99
N GLY A 85 15.30 10.58 14.31
CA GLY A 85 14.44 9.92 15.30
C GLY A 85 12.97 10.34 15.19
N VAL A 86 12.73 11.64 14.94
CA VAL A 86 11.38 12.17 14.70
C VAL A 86 10.81 11.63 13.39
N SER A 87 11.59 11.64 12.30
CA SER A 87 11.20 11.09 10.99
C SER A 87 10.85 9.60 11.07
N MET A 88 11.60 8.83 11.86
CA MET A 88 11.34 7.41 12.10
C MET A 88 10.02 7.19 12.84
N VAL A 89 9.78 7.89 13.94
CA VAL A 89 8.54 7.73 14.73
C VAL A 89 7.32 8.22 13.95
N THR A 90 7.42 9.37 13.29
CA THR A 90 6.34 9.92 12.46
C THR A 90 6.06 9.05 11.25
N GLY A 91 7.09 8.49 10.61
CA GLY A 91 6.97 7.53 9.52
C GLY A 91 6.28 6.23 9.94
N ALA A 92 6.66 5.67 11.10
CA ALA A 92 6.03 4.47 11.65
C ALA A 92 4.55 4.71 12.00
N ILE A 93 4.24 5.80 12.71
CA ILE A 93 2.85 6.17 13.06
C ILE A 93 2.04 6.43 11.79
N GLY A 94 2.58 7.21 10.86
CA GLY A 94 1.93 7.53 9.58
C GLY A 94 1.59 6.27 8.79
N THR A 95 2.52 5.30 8.72
CA THR A 95 2.32 4.02 8.04
C THR A 95 1.14 3.24 8.62
N VAL A 96 1.07 3.11 9.96
CA VAL A 96 -0.01 2.39 10.64
C VAL A 96 -1.35 3.11 10.45
N LEU A 97 -1.36 4.44 10.61
CA LEU A 97 -2.57 5.26 10.46
C LEU A 97 -3.13 5.20 9.03
N VAL A 98 -2.28 5.38 8.01
CA VAL A 98 -2.71 5.31 6.61
C VAL A 98 -3.26 3.93 6.28
N LEU A 99 -2.59 2.86 6.70
CA LEU A 99 -3.09 1.50 6.50
C LEU A 99 -4.45 1.28 7.19
N ALA A 100 -4.60 1.74 8.43
CA ALA A 100 -5.85 1.63 9.18
C ALA A 100 -6.98 2.41 8.48
N ILE A 101 -6.73 3.64 8.05
CA ILE A 101 -7.69 4.47 7.32
C ILE A 101 -8.13 3.78 6.03
N ILE A 102 -7.18 3.28 5.22
CA ILE A 102 -7.51 2.57 3.97
C ILE A 102 -8.39 1.36 4.25
N ILE A 103 -8.06 0.56 5.27
CA ILE A 103 -8.84 -0.64 5.61
C ILE A 103 -10.24 -0.28 6.10
N LEU A 104 -10.35 0.72 6.98
CA LEU A 104 -11.63 1.18 7.53
C LEU A 104 -12.54 1.77 6.45
N LEU A 105 -12.01 2.62 5.59
CA LEU A 105 -12.74 3.24 4.49
C LEU A 105 -13.16 2.21 3.43
N SER A 106 -12.27 1.27 3.09
CA SER A 106 -12.60 0.19 2.15
C SER A 106 -13.69 -0.73 2.72
N GLY A 107 -13.60 -1.09 4.00
CA GLY A 107 -14.66 -1.84 4.68
C GLY A 107 -15.99 -1.08 4.68
N LEU A 108 -15.97 0.25 4.77
CA LEU A 108 -17.17 1.10 4.78
C LEU A 108 -17.77 1.16 3.39
N TYR A 109 -16.93 1.35 2.37
CA TYR A 109 -17.32 1.25 0.98
C TYR A 109 -18.03 -0.08 0.71
N TYR A 110 -17.42 -1.20 1.09
CA TYR A 110 -17.99 -2.53 0.86
C TYR A 110 -19.31 -2.76 1.60
N LEU A 111 -19.46 -2.21 2.80
CA LEU A 111 -20.73 -2.23 3.52
C LEU A 111 -21.82 -1.51 2.74
N VAL A 112 -21.53 -0.30 2.26
CA VAL A 112 -22.49 0.52 1.50
C VAL A 112 -22.83 -0.15 0.16
N ALA A 113 -21.82 -0.59 -0.58
CA ALA A 113 -22.01 -1.31 -1.84
C ALA A 113 -22.81 -2.60 -1.62
N GLY A 114 -22.53 -3.35 -0.55
CA GLY A 114 -23.26 -4.55 -0.18
C GLY A 114 -24.75 -4.28 0.04
N LYS A 115 -25.08 -3.25 0.83
CA LYS A 115 -26.47 -2.83 1.05
C LYS A 115 -27.19 -2.41 -0.23
N ILE A 116 -26.53 -1.64 -1.10
CA ILE A 116 -27.12 -1.18 -2.38
C ILE A 116 -27.39 -2.36 -3.32
N THR A 117 -26.51 -3.36 -3.33
CA THR A 117 -26.56 -4.46 -4.29
C THR A 117 -27.24 -5.72 -3.74
N GLY A 118 -27.65 -5.75 -2.47
CA GLY A 118 -28.27 -6.90 -1.81
C GLY A 118 -27.28 -8.01 -1.41
N VAL A 119 -26.02 -7.66 -1.15
CA VAL A 119 -25.00 -8.58 -0.58
C VAL A 119 -24.86 -8.25 0.90
N ASP A 120 -25.79 -8.76 1.70
CA ASP A 120 -25.91 -8.40 3.11
C ASP A 120 -24.84 -9.05 3.98
N ARG A 121 -23.92 -8.22 4.48
CA ARG A 121 -22.93 -8.57 5.50
C ARG A 121 -22.64 -7.41 6.42
N SER A 122 -22.28 -7.71 7.66
CA SER A 122 -21.94 -6.68 8.64
C SER A 122 -20.60 -6.02 8.30
N TYR A 123 -20.38 -4.80 8.81
CA TYR A 123 -19.13 -4.06 8.62
C TYR A 123 -17.89 -4.88 9.00
N ARG A 124 -17.98 -5.68 10.08
CA ARG A 124 -16.89 -6.55 10.53
C ARG A 124 -16.47 -7.60 9.51
N HIS A 125 -17.39 -8.10 8.68
CA HIS A 125 -17.05 -9.04 7.59
C HIS A 125 -16.24 -8.32 6.52
N TRP A 126 -16.73 -7.18 6.04
CA TRP A 126 -16.03 -6.39 5.03
C TRP A 126 -14.67 -5.89 5.51
N LEU A 127 -14.58 -5.45 6.77
CA LEU A 127 -13.32 -5.07 7.40
C LEU A 127 -12.33 -6.24 7.46
N ALA A 128 -12.80 -7.44 7.82
CA ALA A 128 -11.99 -8.65 7.80
C ALA A 128 -11.53 -9.01 6.38
N MET A 129 -12.43 -8.99 5.39
CA MET A 129 -12.08 -9.22 3.99
C MET A 129 -10.97 -8.27 3.57
N THR A 130 -11.17 -6.97 3.76
CA THR A 130 -10.19 -5.95 3.39
C THR A 130 -8.85 -6.20 4.06
N ALA A 131 -8.81 -6.41 5.39
CA ALA A 131 -7.56 -6.65 6.11
C ALA A 131 -6.84 -7.93 5.65
N TRP A 132 -7.56 -8.99 5.30
CA TRP A 132 -6.94 -10.21 4.76
C TRP A 132 -6.46 -10.04 3.32
N THR A 133 -7.18 -9.29 2.50
CA THR A 133 -6.80 -9.02 1.11
C THR A 133 -5.59 -8.09 0.98
N THR A 134 -5.14 -7.41 2.05
CA THR A 134 -3.88 -6.64 2.03
C THR A 134 -2.64 -7.48 2.33
N THR A 135 -2.79 -8.76 2.69
CA THR A 135 -1.64 -9.64 2.99
C THR A 135 -0.66 -9.85 1.82
N PRO A 136 -1.04 -9.76 0.53
CA PRO A 136 -0.06 -9.74 -0.57
C PRO A 136 0.97 -8.63 -0.47
N THR A 137 0.67 -7.51 0.19
CA THR A 137 1.62 -6.40 0.43
C THR A 137 2.87 -6.86 1.20
N LEU A 138 2.82 -7.99 1.91
CA LEU A 138 4.01 -8.60 2.52
C LEU A 138 5.09 -8.93 1.48
N ILE A 139 4.71 -9.23 0.24
CA ILE A 139 5.64 -9.45 -0.87
C ILE A 139 6.42 -8.16 -1.18
N VAL A 140 5.75 -7.00 -1.14
CA VAL A 140 6.41 -5.70 -1.31
C VAL A 140 7.41 -5.47 -0.19
N ALA A 141 7.02 -5.69 1.07
CA ALA A 141 7.92 -5.53 2.22
C ALA A 141 9.18 -6.41 2.12
N LEU A 142 9.02 -7.67 1.68
CA LEU A 142 10.15 -8.57 1.42
C LEU A 142 11.04 -8.07 0.29
N ALA A 143 10.45 -7.58 -0.80
CA ALA A 143 11.21 -7.02 -1.91
C ALA A 143 11.99 -5.75 -1.51
N SER A 144 11.37 -4.86 -0.71
CA SER A 144 12.05 -3.70 -0.13
C SER A 144 13.21 -4.12 0.79
N ALA A 145 13.03 -5.18 1.60
CA ALA A 145 14.11 -5.71 2.43
C ALA A 145 15.30 -6.22 1.59
N VAL A 146 15.04 -6.88 0.46
CA VAL A 146 16.09 -7.30 -0.47
C VAL A 146 16.86 -6.09 -1.00
N VAL A 147 16.16 -5.03 -1.42
CA VAL A 147 16.79 -3.77 -1.87
C VAL A 147 17.69 -3.18 -0.77
N LEU A 148 17.20 -3.12 0.47
CA LEU A 148 17.99 -2.60 1.61
C LEU A 148 19.22 -3.46 1.92
N LEU A 149 19.15 -4.77 1.71
CA LEU A 149 20.27 -5.69 1.95
C LEU A 149 21.34 -5.64 0.86
N THR A 150 20.94 -5.33 -0.38
CA THR A 150 21.84 -5.34 -1.55
C THR A 150 22.31 -3.95 -1.96
N ALA A 151 21.78 -2.88 -1.35
CA ALA A 151 22.17 -1.52 -1.65
C ALA A 151 23.66 -1.28 -1.35
N SER A 152 24.38 -0.75 -2.33
CA SER A 152 25.79 -0.36 -2.22
C SER A 152 25.99 1.08 -1.73
N SER A 153 24.91 1.85 -1.63
CA SER A 153 24.89 3.26 -1.22
C SER A 153 23.72 3.52 -0.27
N ASN A 154 23.86 4.51 0.60
CA ASN A 154 22.80 4.99 1.48
C ASN A 154 21.85 5.99 0.79
N GLN A 155 22.15 6.38 -0.46
CA GLN A 155 21.29 7.22 -1.29
C GLN A 155 20.24 6.37 -2.02
N ILE A 156 19.29 5.86 -1.24
CA ILE A 156 18.19 5.01 -1.71
C ILE A 156 16.93 5.86 -1.74
N SER A 157 16.30 6.04 -2.89
CA SER A 157 15.04 6.78 -2.98
C SER A 157 13.88 5.93 -2.46
N GLN A 158 12.76 6.60 -2.13
CA GLN A 158 11.53 5.90 -1.76
C GLN A 158 10.96 5.04 -2.91
N GLY A 159 11.27 5.40 -4.17
CA GLY A 159 10.86 4.63 -5.34
C GLY A 159 11.64 3.32 -5.48
N ASP A 160 12.91 3.31 -5.07
CA ASP A 160 13.76 2.11 -5.10
C ASP A 160 13.25 1.02 -4.15
N LEU A 161 12.55 1.40 -3.08
CA LEU A 161 11.85 0.46 -2.19
C LEU A 161 10.61 -0.17 -2.82
N GLN A 162 10.23 0.22 -4.04
CA GLN A 162 9.10 -0.32 -4.80
C GLN A 162 9.59 -1.06 -6.07
N PRO A 163 10.45 -2.10 -5.95
CA PRO A 163 11.02 -2.80 -7.10
C PRO A 163 9.98 -3.61 -7.90
N LEU A 164 8.79 -3.83 -7.33
CA LEU A 164 7.66 -4.50 -7.97
C LEU A 164 6.61 -3.52 -8.52
N SER A 165 6.93 -2.23 -8.58
CA SER A 165 6.05 -1.20 -9.15
C SER A 165 6.01 -1.28 -10.67
N LEU A 166 4.93 -0.76 -11.28
CA LEU A 166 4.86 -0.61 -12.74
C LEU A 166 5.98 0.30 -13.25
N ASN A 167 6.39 1.30 -12.45
CA ASN A 167 7.52 2.13 -12.80
C ASN A 167 8.81 1.30 -12.91
N ALA A 168 9.18 0.57 -11.85
CA ALA A 168 10.41 -0.22 -11.81
C ALA A 168 10.44 -1.36 -12.83
N LEU A 169 9.30 -1.95 -13.16
CA LEU A 169 9.23 -3.12 -14.04
C LEU A 169 9.18 -2.76 -15.52
N LEU A 170 8.56 -1.62 -15.89
CA LEU A 170 8.21 -1.32 -17.28
C LEU A 170 8.64 0.07 -17.74
N LEU A 171 8.50 1.11 -16.90
CA LEU A 171 8.55 2.50 -17.37
C LEU A 171 9.85 3.23 -17.04
N HIS A 172 10.52 2.86 -15.95
CA HIS A 172 11.81 3.40 -15.52
C HIS A 172 11.88 4.94 -15.47
N ARG A 173 10.77 5.59 -15.07
CA ARG A 173 10.72 7.06 -14.94
C ARG A 173 11.53 7.52 -13.74
N GLU A 174 12.10 8.72 -13.88
CA GLU A 174 12.87 9.38 -12.82
C GLU A 174 11.99 10.27 -11.93
N ALA A 175 12.49 10.57 -10.72
CA ALA A 175 11.79 11.46 -9.80
C ALA A 175 11.66 12.88 -10.39
N GLY A 176 10.42 13.39 -10.44
CA GLY A 176 10.10 14.69 -11.03
C GLY A 176 9.50 14.58 -12.44
N GLU A 177 9.61 13.43 -13.11
CA GLU A 177 8.91 13.20 -14.37
C GLU A 177 7.40 13.03 -14.16
N PRO A 178 6.56 13.45 -15.13
CA PRO A 178 5.13 13.21 -15.09
C PRO A 178 4.83 11.72 -14.85
N GLY A 179 3.83 11.41 -14.03
CA GLY A 179 3.44 10.03 -13.76
C GLY A 179 4.41 9.20 -12.90
N TYR A 180 5.61 9.69 -12.52
CA TYR A 180 6.55 8.94 -11.68
C TYR A 180 5.89 8.40 -10.40
N ALA A 181 5.24 9.26 -9.63
CA ALA A 181 4.58 8.89 -8.38
C ALA A 181 3.41 7.91 -8.62
N LEU A 182 2.64 8.11 -9.69
CA LEU A 182 1.53 7.25 -10.07
C LEU A 182 2.01 5.82 -10.34
N PHE A 183 2.96 5.66 -11.26
CA PHE A 183 3.43 4.35 -11.68
C PHE A 183 4.27 3.64 -10.60
N THR A 184 4.92 4.40 -9.72
CA THR A 184 5.63 3.85 -8.55
C THR A 184 4.64 3.33 -7.50
N SER A 185 3.46 3.95 -7.39
CA SER A 185 2.44 3.55 -6.43
C SER A 185 1.60 2.34 -6.83
N ILE A 186 1.60 1.96 -8.12
CA ILE A 186 0.93 0.75 -8.62
C ILE A 186 1.94 -0.38 -8.67
N ASN A 187 1.70 -1.47 -7.94
CA ASN A 187 2.63 -2.60 -7.87
C ASN A 187 1.95 -3.95 -8.12
N LEU A 188 2.76 -4.94 -8.49
CA LEU A 188 2.27 -6.28 -8.85
C LEU A 188 1.45 -6.94 -7.71
N PRO A 189 1.90 -6.91 -6.43
CA PRO A 189 1.11 -7.48 -5.33
C PRO A 189 -0.27 -6.84 -5.14
N GLN A 190 -0.47 -5.58 -5.53
CA GLN A 190 -1.76 -4.92 -5.47
C GLN A 190 -2.80 -5.58 -6.39
N PHE A 191 -2.39 -6.09 -7.55
CA PHE A 191 -3.29 -6.84 -8.43
C PHE A 191 -3.71 -8.18 -7.81
N LEU A 192 -2.82 -8.81 -7.03
CA LEU A 192 -3.18 -10.01 -6.25
C LEU A 192 -4.16 -9.66 -5.13
N SER A 193 -3.94 -8.55 -4.41
CA SER A 193 -4.89 -8.05 -3.41
C SER A 193 -6.26 -7.77 -4.02
N LEU A 194 -6.30 -7.15 -5.21
CA LEU A 194 -7.53 -6.87 -5.93
C LEU A 194 -8.22 -8.17 -6.38
N PHE A 195 -7.47 -9.12 -6.94
CA PHE A 195 -7.99 -10.44 -7.30
C PHE A 195 -8.63 -11.14 -6.09
N LEU A 196 -7.96 -11.13 -4.93
CA LEU A 196 -8.50 -11.72 -3.70
C LEU A 196 -9.78 -10.99 -3.25
N ALA A 197 -9.84 -9.67 -3.35
CA ALA A 197 -11.06 -8.92 -3.03
C ALA A 197 -12.23 -9.28 -3.96
N VAL A 198 -11.99 -9.37 -5.27
CA VAL A 198 -12.97 -9.84 -6.26
C VAL A 198 -13.42 -11.27 -5.92
N PHE A 199 -12.48 -12.15 -5.59
CA PHE A 199 -12.78 -13.54 -5.23
C PHE A 199 -13.62 -13.62 -3.96
N GLY A 200 -13.28 -12.84 -2.92
CA GLY A 200 -14.03 -12.78 -1.66
C GLY A 200 -15.47 -12.34 -1.89
N VAL A 201 -15.66 -11.25 -2.65
CA VAL A 201 -16.99 -10.77 -3.04
C VAL A 201 -17.74 -11.84 -3.83
N ARG A 202 -17.09 -12.54 -4.76
CA ARG A 202 -17.71 -13.63 -5.53
C ARG A 202 -18.18 -14.77 -4.64
N VAL A 203 -17.37 -15.19 -3.67
CA VAL A 203 -17.71 -16.25 -2.73
C VAL A 203 -18.90 -15.85 -1.86
N TRP A 204 -18.90 -14.63 -1.34
CA TRP A 204 -19.94 -14.16 -0.41
C TRP A 204 -21.26 -13.78 -1.10
N SER A 205 -21.19 -13.24 -2.32
CA SER A 205 -22.38 -12.85 -3.09
C SER A 205 -22.97 -13.99 -3.92
N GLY A 206 -22.18 -15.01 -4.27
CA GLY A 206 -22.58 -16.06 -5.22
C GLY A 206 -22.80 -15.57 -6.66
N ARG A 207 -22.46 -14.31 -6.97
CA ARG A 207 -22.73 -13.67 -8.28
C ARG A 207 -21.64 -13.95 -9.31
N SER A 208 -21.79 -13.41 -10.52
CA SER A 208 -20.84 -13.55 -11.63
C SER A 208 -19.51 -12.84 -11.36
N TRP A 209 -18.44 -13.24 -12.07
CA TRP A 209 -17.14 -12.57 -11.99
C TRP A 209 -17.21 -11.09 -12.35
N VAL A 210 -17.99 -10.73 -13.38
CA VAL A 210 -18.16 -9.33 -13.80
C VAL A 210 -18.73 -8.48 -12.67
N PHE A 211 -19.79 -8.96 -12.01
CA PHE A 211 -20.37 -8.27 -10.87
C PHE A 211 -19.33 -8.06 -9.76
N SER A 212 -18.63 -9.13 -9.38
CA SER A 212 -17.65 -9.07 -8.29
C SER A 212 -16.44 -8.17 -8.63
N THR A 213 -16.02 -8.16 -9.90
CA THR A 213 -14.96 -7.27 -10.38
C THR A 213 -15.38 -5.82 -10.27
N ILE A 214 -16.55 -5.45 -10.79
CA ILE A 214 -17.06 -4.07 -10.69
C ILE A 214 -17.23 -3.68 -9.22
N PHE A 215 -17.81 -4.55 -8.41
CA PHE A 215 -18.04 -4.31 -6.99
C PHE A 215 -16.73 -4.10 -6.19
N ALA A 216 -15.68 -4.87 -6.47
CA ALA A 216 -14.43 -4.77 -5.71
C ALA A 216 -13.44 -3.75 -6.27
N ALA A 217 -13.37 -3.61 -7.59
CA ALA A 217 -12.36 -2.80 -8.25
C ALA A 217 -12.77 -1.31 -8.38
N LEU A 218 -14.04 -0.96 -8.21
CA LEU A 218 -14.51 0.41 -8.44
C LEU A 218 -13.71 1.46 -7.66
N PRO A 219 -13.43 1.32 -6.34
CA PRO A 219 -12.64 2.32 -5.62
C PRO A 219 -11.23 2.47 -6.20
N PHE A 220 -10.59 1.34 -6.53
CA PHE A 220 -9.26 1.33 -7.11
C PHE A 220 -9.23 2.05 -8.46
N VAL A 221 -10.17 1.70 -9.36
CA VAL A 221 -10.27 2.32 -10.69
C VAL A 221 -10.55 3.82 -10.60
N LEU A 222 -11.41 4.25 -9.67
CA LEU A 222 -11.70 5.68 -9.49
C LEU A 222 -10.49 6.44 -8.95
N VAL A 223 -9.84 5.94 -7.90
CA VAL A 223 -8.67 6.62 -7.30
C VAL A 223 -7.53 6.74 -8.29
N TYR A 224 -7.12 5.62 -8.92
CA TYR A 224 -6.01 5.64 -9.86
C TYR A 224 -6.37 6.29 -11.20
N GLY A 225 -7.63 6.20 -11.65
CA GLY A 225 -8.09 6.88 -12.87
C GLY A 225 -8.09 8.40 -12.72
N ILE A 226 -8.62 8.91 -11.60
CA ILE A 226 -8.59 10.34 -11.28
C ILE A 226 -7.13 10.81 -11.14
N TRP A 227 -6.29 10.05 -10.42
CA TRP A 227 -4.89 10.42 -10.25
C TRP A 227 -4.14 10.42 -11.59
N ALA A 228 -4.34 9.42 -12.45
CA ALA A 228 -3.73 9.35 -13.77
C ALA A 228 -4.05 10.57 -14.63
N PHE A 229 -5.30 11.06 -14.58
CA PHE A 229 -5.71 12.26 -15.31
C PHE A 229 -4.90 13.50 -14.93
N PHE A 230 -4.55 13.66 -13.65
CA PHE A 230 -3.74 14.79 -13.18
C PHE A 230 -2.24 14.54 -13.33
N ALA A 231 -1.78 13.31 -13.11
CA ALA A 231 -0.36 12.99 -13.06
C ALA A 231 0.31 12.89 -14.44
N LEU A 232 -0.46 12.66 -15.51
CA LEU A 232 0.04 12.52 -16.88
C LEU A 232 -0.08 13.80 -17.72
N ARG A 233 -0.56 14.90 -17.12
CA ARG A 233 -0.59 16.23 -17.71
C ARG A 233 0.65 17.01 -17.31
#